data_AF-E9HKU5-F1
#
_entry.id   AF-E9HKU5-F1
#
_cell.length_a   1.000
_cell.length_b   1.000
_cell.length_c   1.000
_cell.angle_alpha   90.00
_cell.angle_beta   90.00
_cell.angle_gamma   90.00
#
_symmetry.space_group_name_H-M   'P 1'
#
loop_
_entity.id
_entity.type
_entity.pdbx_description
1 polymer ?
#
loop_
_entity_poly.entity_id
_entity_poly.type
_entity_poly.pdbx_seq_one_letter_code
_entity_poly.pdbx_strand_id
1 'polypeptide(L)'
;MKKRLAVLLTSEVVLAALYLDPRYNVMLEADQLKAAREHLLKLWRLIESNRSEPSTNTSARLPQPNLQPIETGAALENDELQEMLLEKEAERRERSTANEKESVIEKMIHDFVKDKLVDRSTDVLKYWEDNRLLKHQLYVLAKVALAVPCTQVSVERLFSGLKFILSVYRSNLTESILEDILVVRANALFTA
;
A
#
# COMPACT_ATOMS: atom_id res chain seq x y z
N MET A 1 1.85 -2.28 31.15
CA MET A 1 2.58 -2.43 29.87
C MET A 1 2.35 -3.81 29.23
N LYS A 2 2.68 -4.93 29.90
CA LYS A 2 2.53 -6.30 29.36
C LYS A 2 1.12 -6.67 28.88
N LYS A 3 0.07 -6.33 29.64
CA LYS A 3 -1.33 -6.59 29.26
C LYS A 3 -1.75 -5.87 27.96
N ARG A 4 -1.29 -4.63 27.78
CA ARG A 4 -1.61 -3.82 26.59
C ARG A 4 -0.85 -4.29 25.36
N LEU A 5 0.42 -4.69 25.53
CA LEU A 5 1.20 -5.30 24.45
C LEU A 5 0.54 -6.58 23.93
N ALA A 6 0.08 -7.46 24.83
CA ALA A 6 -0.61 -8.69 24.43
C ALA A 6 -1.86 -8.42 23.57
N VAL A 7 -2.67 -7.42 23.94
CA VAL A 7 -3.86 -7.01 23.17
C VAL A 7 -3.50 -6.39 21.81
N LEU A 8 -2.39 -5.64 21.73
CA LEU A 8 -1.95 -5.06 20.46
C LEU A 8 -1.44 -6.14 19.48
N LEU A 9 -0.76 -7.17 20.01
CA LEU A 9 -0.25 -8.29 19.23
C LEU A 9 -1.33 -9.28 18.78
N THR A 10 -2.60 -9.10 19.16
CA THR A 10 -3.70 -9.87 18.55
C THR A 10 -4.21 -9.25 17.24
N SER A 11 -3.86 -8.00 16.94
CA SER A 11 -4.35 -7.30 15.75
C SER A 11 -3.46 -7.59 14.54
N GLU A 12 -4.05 -8.17 13.48
CA GLU A 12 -3.34 -8.47 12.23
C GLU A 12 -2.67 -7.24 11.60
N VAL A 13 -3.29 -6.06 11.76
CA VAL A 13 -2.77 -4.79 11.22
C VAL A 13 -1.49 -4.37 11.95
N VAL A 14 -1.48 -4.51 13.28
CA VAL A 14 -0.29 -4.21 14.09
C VAL A 14 0.82 -5.21 13.80
N LEU A 15 0.47 -6.49 13.62
CA LEU A 15 1.44 -7.53 13.25
C LEU A 15 2.07 -7.25 11.88
N ALA A 16 1.27 -6.84 10.90
CA ALA A 16 1.76 -6.46 9.57
C ALA A 16 2.69 -5.23 9.61
N ALA A 17 2.35 -4.21 10.42
CA ALA A 17 3.20 -3.04 10.62
C ALA A 17 4.52 -3.39 11.32
N LEU A 18 4.46 -4.24 12.35
CA LEU A 18 5.64 -4.69 13.10
C LEU A 18 6.55 -5.59 12.24
N TYR A 19 5.95 -6.40 11.37
CA TYR A 19 6.66 -7.22 10.41
C TYR A 19 7.52 -6.38 9.46
N LEU A 20 6.99 -5.24 9.00
CA LEU A 20 7.67 -4.30 8.11
C LEU A 20 8.55 -3.28 8.85
N ASP A 21 8.65 -3.34 10.19
CA ASP A 21 9.61 -2.55 10.95
C ASP A 21 10.90 -3.37 11.17
N PRO A 22 12.01 -3.04 10.47
CA PRO A 22 13.27 -3.79 10.58
C PRO A 22 13.93 -3.72 11.96
N ARG A 23 13.43 -2.87 12.88
CA ARG A 23 13.93 -2.74 14.26
C ARG A 23 13.23 -3.70 15.21
N TYR A 24 11.97 -4.05 14.92
CA TYR A 24 11.11 -4.78 15.85
C TYR A 24 10.56 -6.10 15.29
N ASN A 25 10.85 -6.43 14.03
CA ASN A 25 10.44 -7.71 13.41
C ASN A 25 10.86 -8.96 14.22
N VAL A 26 11.99 -8.91 14.94
CA VAL A 26 12.49 -9.95 15.85
C VAL A 26 11.56 -10.23 17.03
N MET A 27 10.66 -9.30 17.38
CA MET A 27 9.71 -9.50 18.47
C MET A 27 8.57 -10.48 18.13
N LEU A 28 8.39 -10.81 16.85
CA LEU A 28 7.29 -11.65 16.38
C LEU A 28 7.67 -13.14 16.47
N GLU A 29 6.76 -13.94 17.04
CA GLU A 29 6.87 -15.40 17.02
C GLU A 29 6.45 -15.99 15.66
N ALA A 30 6.76 -17.27 15.41
CA ALA A 30 6.51 -17.93 14.13
C ALA A 30 5.03 -17.86 13.66
N ASP A 31 4.09 -18.03 14.59
CA ASP A 31 2.65 -17.95 14.31
C ASP A 31 2.23 -16.53 13.94
N GLN A 32 2.78 -15.54 14.66
CA GLN A 32 2.52 -14.12 14.43
C GLN A 32 3.12 -13.65 13.10
N LEU A 33 4.31 -14.13 12.74
CA LEU A 33 4.92 -13.90 11.43
C LEU A 33 4.04 -14.47 10.32
N LYS A 34 3.45 -15.66 10.49
CA LYS A 34 2.56 -16.25 9.49
C LYS A 34 1.29 -15.39 9.31
N ALA A 35 0.65 -15.00 10.40
CA ALA A 35 -0.53 -14.13 10.36
C ALA A 35 -0.22 -12.77 9.71
N ALA A 36 0.93 -12.17 10.03
CA ALA A 36 1.37 -10.92 9.42
C ALA A 36 1.55 -11.06 7.90
N ARG A 37 2.21 -12.14 7.43
CA ARG A 37 2.40 -12.39 6.00
C ARG A 37 1.09 -12.57 5.26
N GLU A 38 0.16 -13.36 5.81
CA GLU A 38 -1.16 -13.56 5.22
C GLU A 38 -1.93 -12.24 5.10
N HIS A 39 -1.88 -11.40 6.13
CA HIS A 39 -2.50 -10.08 6.12
C HIS A 39 -1.83 -9.14 5.10
N LEU A 40 -0.50 -9.14 5.00
CA LEU A 40 0.26 -8.36 4.03
C LEU A 40 -0.07 -8.75 2.58
N LEU A 41 -0.29 -10.04 2.31
CA LEU A 41 -0.72 -10.52 0.99
C LEU A 41 -2.14 -10.07 0.66
N LYS A 42 -3.08 -10.15 1.62
CA LYS A 42 -4.44 -9.61 1.45
C LYS A 42 -4.40 -8.10 1.15
N LEU A 43 -3.57 -7.35 1.88
CA LEU A 43 -3.39 -5.91 1.65
C LEU A 43 -2.81 -5.62 0.26
N TRP A 44 -1.83 -6.40 -0.19
CA TRP A 44 -1.26 -6.23 -1.53
C TRP A 44 -2.30 -6.44 -2.63
N ARG A 45 -3.08 -7.54 -2.55
CA ARG A 45 -4.18 -7.81 -3.49
C ARG A 45 -5.18 -6.66 -3.55
N LEU A 46 -5.52 -6.08 -2.39
CA LEU A 46 -6.41 -4.93 -2.31
C LEU A 46 -5.82 -3.69 -3.00
N ILE A 47 -4.53 -3.42 -2.80
CA ILE A 47 -3.82 -2.30 -3.45
C ILE A 47 -3.79 -2.49 -4.97
N GLU A 48 -3.51 -3.69 -5.45
CA GLU A 48 -3.50 -3.98 -6.90
C GLU A 48 -4.89 -3.91 -7.53
N SER A 49 -5.93 -4.36 -6.82
CA SER A 49 -7.32 -4.24 -7.27
C SER A 49 -7.71 -2.77 -7.44
N ASN A 50 -7.37 -1.90 -6.47
CA ASN A 50 -7.65 -0.47 -6.54
C ASN A 50 -6.82 0.25 -7.61
N ARG A 51 -5.70 -0.32 -8.03
CA ARG A 51 -4.84 0.26 -9.08
C ARG A 51 -5.30 -0.10 -10.49
N SER A 52 -6.04 -1.20 -10.63
CA SER A 52 -6.57 -1.67 -11.92
C SER A 52 -7.87 -0.95 -12.33
N GLU A 53 -8.50 -0.18 -11.45
CA GLU A 53 -9.54 0.78 -11.80
C GLU A 53 -8.90 1.95 -12.57
N PRO A 54 -9.15 2.13 -13.88
CA PRO A 54 -8.60 3.25 -14.61
C PRO A 54 -9.22 4.53 -14.08
N SER A 55 -8.40 5.34 -13.41
CA SER A 55 -8.69 6.76 -13.20
C SER A 55 -9.01 7.38 -14.55
N THR A 56 -10.27 7.77 -14.73
CA THR A 56 -10.70 8.53 -15.90
C THR A 56 -9.94 9.86 -15.92
N ASN A 57 -9.44 10.19 -17.12
CA ASN A 57 -9.04 11.52 -17.57
C ASN A 57 -7.67 12.05 -17.07
N THR A 58 -6.63 11.85 -17.87
CA THR A 58 -5.82 12.95 -18.42
C THR A 58 -5.07 12.45 -19.65
N SER A 59 -5.47 12.93 -20.82
CA SER A 59 -4.75 12.75 -22.09
C SER A 59 -3.43 13.50 -22.05
N ALA A 60 -2.32 12.76 -22.23
CA ALA A 60 -1.08 13.29 -22.76
C ALA A 60 -0.54 12.28 -23.78
N ARG A 61 -1.05 12.37 -25.01
CA ARG A 61 -0.59 11.59 -26.16
C ARG A 61 0.74 12.17 -26.65
N LEU A 62 1.84 11.48 -26.39
CA LEU A 62 3.09 11.69 -27.12
C LEU A 62 2.99 11.00 -28.50
N PRO A 63 3.45 11.61 -29.61
CA PRO A 63 3.38 10.99 -30.93
C PRO A 63 4.40 9.85 -31.03
N GLN A 64 3.93 8.63 -31.28
CA GLN A 64 4.80 7.52 -31.71
C GLN A 64 5.09 7.65 -33.21
N PRO A 65 6.31 7.32 -33.67
CA PRO A 65 6.66 7.36 -35.09
C PRO A 65 5.95 6.24 -35.86
N ASN A 66 5.39 6.61 -37.02
CA ASN A 66 4.82 5.70 -38.02
C ASN A 66 5.84 4.61 -38.40
N LEU A 67 5.54 3.36 -38.06
CA LEU A 67 6.08 2.21 -38.77
C LEU A 67 4.98 1.70 -39.71
N GLN A 68 5.16 1.97 -40.99
CA GLN A 68 4.33 1.39 -42.05
C GLN A 68 4.57 -0.12 -42.10
N PRO A 69 3.53 -0.95 -42.25
CA PRO A 69 3.70 -2.38 -42.52
C PRO A 69 4.37 -2.57 -43.89
N ILE A 70 5.49 -3.27 -43.90
CA ILE A 70 6.10 -3.79 -45.13
C ILE A 70 5.16 -4.83 -45.70
N GLU A 71 4.55 -4.52 -46.85
CA GLU A 71 3.81 -5.48 -47.66
C GLU A 71 4.76 -6.57 -48.14
N THR A 72 4.70 -7.74 -47.49
CA THR A 72 5.27 -8.97 -48.05
C THR A 72 4.09 -9.87 -48.36
N GLY A 73 3.76 -9.95 -49.65
CA GLY A 73 2.70 -10.81 -50.14
C GLY A 73 3.02 -12.28 -49.89
N ALA A 74 2.12 -12.94 -49.18
CA ALA A 74 1.85 -14.36 -49.32
C ALA A 74 0.41 -14.58 -48.84
N ALA A 75 -0.50 -14.81 -49.78
CA ALA A 75 -1.83 -15.32 -49.49
C ALA A 75 -1.67 -16.65 -48.74
N LEU A 76 -2.04 -16.66 -47.47
CA LEU A 76 -2.29 -17.86 -46.70
C LEU A 76 -3.66 -17.67 -46.07
N GLU A 77 -4.53 -18.64 -46.32
CA GLU A 77 -5.86 -18.76 -45.71
C GLU A 77 -5.78 -18.42 -44.22
N ASN A 78 -6.76 -17.68 -43.71
CA ASN A 78 -6.92 -17.45 -42.27
C ASN A 78 -6.95 -18.82 -41.58
N ASP A 79 -5.80 -19.23 -41.06
CA ASP A 79 -5.64 -20.49 -40.34
C ASP A 79 -6.34 -20.31 -38.99
N GLU A 80 -7.64 -20.61 -38.96
CA GLU A 80 -8.49 -20.54 -37.77
C GLU A 80 -7.86 -21.29 -36.58
N LEU A 81 -7.08 -22.34 -36.86
CA LEU A 81 -6.32 -23.06 -35.83
C LEU A 81 -5.20 -22.20 -35.24
N GLN A 82 -4.51 -21.40 -36.06
CA GLN A 82 -3.46 -20.50 -35.60
C GLN A 82 -4.02 -19.35 -34.76
N GLU A 83 -5.20 -18.80 -35.11
CA GLU A 83 -5.88 -17.81 -34.27
C GLU A 83 -6.28 -18.40 -32.90
N MET A 84 -6.84 -19.61 -32.88
CA MET A 84 -7.17 -20.30 -31.61
C MET A 84 -5.92 -20.60 -30.75
N LEU A 85 -4.78 -20.93 -31.38
CA LEU A 85 -3.54 -21.17 -30.66
C LEU A 85 -2.97 -19.88 -30.04
N LEU A 86 -3.04 -18.76 -30.76
CA LEU A 86 -2.64 -17.44 -30.26
C LEU A 86 -3.53 -16.96 -29.11
N GLU A 87 -4.86 -17.19 -29.20
CA GLU A 87 -5.81 -16.88 -28.13
C GLU A 87 -5.51 -17.70 -26.87
N LYS A 88 -5.25 -19.01 -27.01
CA LYS A 88 -4.83 -19.86 -25.89
C LYS A 88 -3.48 -19.50 -25.31
N GLU A 89 -2.55 -18.99 -26.12
CA GLU A 89 -1.27 -18.49 -25.63
C GLU A 89 -1.46 -17.20 -24.82
N ALA A 90 -2.29 -16.28 -25.28
CA ALA A 90 -2.65 -15.05 -24.57
C ALA A 90 -3.32 -15.35 -23.23
N GLU A 91 -4.32 -16.26 -23.21
CA GLU A 91 -4.97 -16.71 -21.96
C GLU A 91 -3.98 -17.39 -20.98
N ARG A 92 -2.98 -18.12 -21.51
CA ARG A 92 -1.92 -18.71 -20.67
C ARG A 92 -0.99 -17.65 -20.12
N ARG A 93 -0.62 -16.65 -20.92
CA ARG A 93 0.22 -15.52 -20.51
C ARG A 93 -0.46 -14.67 -19.44
N GLU A 94 -1.75 -14.38 -19.60
CA GLU A 94 -2.53 -13.64 -18.61
C GLU A 94 -2.64 -14.39 -17.28
N ARG A 95 -2.92 -15.70 -17.31
CA ARG A 95 -2.94 -16.54 -16.10
C ARG A 95 -1.57 -16.67 -15.44
N SER A 96 -0.50 -16.76 -16.24
CA SER A 96 0.87 -16.91 -15.72
C SER A 96 1.39 -15.60 -15.11
N THR A 97 1.12 -14.45 -15.74
CA THR A 97 1.56 -13.14 -15.23
C THR A 97 0.85 -12.72 -13.94
N ALA A 98 -0.41 -13.11 -13.75
CA ALA A 98 -1.12 -12.93 -12.48
C ALA A 98 -0.51 -13.80 -11.36
N ASN A 99 -0.28 -15.09 -11.63
CA ASN A 99 0.32 -16.02 -10.65
C ASN A 99 1.80 -15.73 -10.35
N GLU A 100 2.58 -15.25 -11.33
CA GLU A 100 4.01 -14.96 -11.14
C GLU A 100 4.22 -13.76 -10.22
N LYS A 101 3.45 -12.68 -10.38
CA LYS A 101 3.54 -11.48 -9.51
C LYS A 101 3.20 -11.80 -8.06
N GLU A 102 2.20 -12.66 -7.86
CA GLU A 102 1.80 -13.15 -6.55
C GLU A 102 2.89 -14.00 -5.89
N SER A 103 3.60 -14.83 -6.67
CA SER A 103 4.73 -15.62 -6.16
C SER A 103 5.99 -14.80 -5.84
N VAL A 104 6.24 -13.69 -6.54
CA VAL A 104 7.43 -12.84 -6.34
C VAL A 104 7.28 -12.02 -5.06
N ILE A 105 6.11 -11.44 -4.82
CA ILE A 105 5.89 -10.67 -3.60
C ILE A 105 5.87 -11.57 -2.36
N GLU A 106 5.29 -12.76 -2.45
CA GLU A 106 5.33 -13.76 -1.37
C GLU A 106 6.76 -14.10 -0.96
N LYS A 107 7.66 -14.32 -1.93
CA LYS A 107 9.08 -14.56 -1.68
C LYS A 107 9.76 -13.34 -1.05
N MET A 108 9.49 -12.14 -1.57
CA MET A 108 10.09 -10.91 -1.04
C MET A 108 9.65 -10.63 0.40
N ILE A 109 8.38 -10.86 0.72
CA ILE A 109 7.85 -10.78 2.07
C ILE A 109 8.56 -11.81 2.94
N HIS A 110 8.63 -13.07 2.51
CA HIS A 110 9.26 -14.15 3.29
C HIS A 110 10.74 -13.90 3.58
N ASP A 111 11.50 -13.38 2.60
CA ASP A 111 12.93 -13.14 2.75
C ASP A 111 13.27 -11.90 3.59
N PHE A 112 12.32 -10.96 3.77
CA PHE A 112 12.52 -9.77 4.60
C PHE A 112 12.90 -10.08 6.05
N VAL A 113 12.39 -11.18 6.62
CA VAL A 113 12.69 -11.58 8.01
C VAL A 113 14.15 -11.98 8.19
N LYS A 114 14.84 -12.35 7.10
CA LYS A 114 16.25 -12.73 7.13
C LYS A 114 17.19 -11.53 7.04
N ASP A 115 16.68 -10.34 6.77
CA ASP A 115 17.48 -9.11 6.71
C ASP A 115 18.08 -8.78 8.09
N LYS A 116 19.22 -8.07 8.08
CA LYS A 116 19.91 -7.69 9.32
C LYS A 116 19.07 -6.72 10.14
N LEU A 117 19.08 -6.92 11.46
CA LEU A 117 18.47 -5.99 12.41
C LEU A 117 19.09 -4.59 12.26
N VAL A 118 18.24 -3.58 12.19
CA VAL A 118 18.63 -2.18 12.10
C VAL A 118 18.62 -1.55 13.49
N ASP A 119 19.50 -0.58 13.74
CA ASP A 119 19.57 0.09 15.04
C ASP A 119 18.25 0.79 15.39
N ARG A 120 17.89 0.76 16.67
CA ARG A 120 16.63 1.31 17.18
C ARG A 120 16.47 2.81 16.92
N SER A 121 17.58 3.57 16.87
CA SER A 121 17.56 5.02 16.63
C SER A 121 17.29 5.40 15.17
N THR A 122 17.28 4.42 14.26
CA THR A 122 17.01 4.68 12.84
C THR A 122 15.55 5.05 12.62
N ASP A 123 15.35 6.04 11.76
CA ASP A 123 14.02 6.39 11.25
C ASP A 123 13.57 5.36 10.20
N VAL A 124 12.46 4.68 10.50
CA VAL A 124 11.90 3.64 9.62
C VAL A 124 11.33 4.22 8.34
N LEU A 125 10.81 5.44 8.37
CA LEU A 125 10.30 6.09 7.15
C LEU A 125 11.46 6.39 6.20
N LYS A 126 12.58 6.90 6.75
CA LYS A 126 13.80 7.13 5.97
C LYS A 126 14.39 5.83 5.43
N TYR A 127 14.43 4.77 6.25
CA TYR A 127 14.87 3.44 5.80
C TYR A 127 14.07 2.95 4.58
N TRP A 128 12.75 3.11 4.62
CA TRP A 128 11.89 2.69 3.51
C TRP A 128 12.05 3.60 2.28
N GLU A 129 12.27 4.90 2.46
CA GLU A 129 12.55 5.83 1.35
C GLU A 129 13.87 5.50 0.65
N ASP A 130 14.93 5.20 1.41
CA ASP A 130 16.24 4.80 0.87
C ASP A 130 16.15 3.46 0.11
N ASN A 131 15.27 2.55 0.54
CA ASN A 131 15.05 1.24 -0.07
C ASN A 131 13.96 1.21 -1.15
N ARG A 132 13.39 2.37 -1.52
CA ARG A 132 12.27 2.49 -2.46
C ARG A 132 12.53 1.85 -3.83
N LEU A 133 13.78 1.91 -4.32
CA LEU A 133 14.16 1.38 -5.62
C LEU A 133 14.42 -0.13 -5.58
N LEU A 134 15.03 -0.62 -4.49
CA LEU A 134 15.41 -2.02 -4.34
C LEU A 134 14.22 -2.92 -4.01
N LYS A 135 13.29 -2.42 -3.16
CA LYS A 135 12.15 -3.18 -2.64
C LYS A 135 10.85 -2.41 -2.84
N HIS A 136 10.55 -2.02 -4.08
CA HIS A 136 9.42 -1.14 -4.40
C HIS A 136 8.06 -1.67 -3.89
N GLN A 137 7.79 -2.96 -4.05
CA GLN A 137 6.53 -3.57 -3.61
C GLN A 137 6.37 -3.52 -2.09
N LEU A 138 7.43 -3.90 -1.35
CA LEU A 138 7.46 -3.81 0.11
C LEU A 138 7.39 -2.35 0.59
N TYR A 139 8.00 -1.41 -0.11
CA TYR A 139 7.90 0.02 0.20
C TYR A 139 6.45 0.53 0.12
N VAL A 140 5.71 0.15 -0.94
CA VAL A 140 4.29 0.50 -1.06
C VAL A 140 3.48 -0.07 0.10
N LEU A 141 3.76 -1.33 0.46
CA LEU A 141 3.08 -2.01 1.55
C LEU A 141 3.41 -1.38 2.93
N ALA A 142 4.68 -1.02 3.13
CA ALA A 142 5.17 -0.37 4.35
C ALA A 142 4.54 0.99 4.55
N LYS A 143 4.38 1.80 3.49
CA LYS A 143 3.66 3.08 3.58
C LYS A 143 2.23 2.93 4.07
N VAL A 144 1.52 1.90 3.62
CA VAL A 144 0.12 1.67 4.03
C VAL A 144 0.07 1.12 5.45
N ALA A 145 0.86 0.09 5.76
CA ALA A 145 0.82 -0.57 7.06
C ALA A 145 1.32 0.35 8.19
N LEU A 146 2.39 1.13 7.96
CA LEU A 146 2.96 2.03 8.96
C LEU A 146 2.18 3.34 9.13
N ALA A 147 1.29 3.68 8.19
CA ALA A 147 0.40 4.83 8.32
C ALA A 147 -0.74 4.60 9.34
N VAL A 148 -0.95 3.36 9.78
CA VAL A 148 -2.03 3.03 10.71
C VAL A 148 -1.70 3.55 12.12
N PRO A 149 -2.51 4.46 12.68
CA PRO A 149 -2.29 4.93 14.03
C PRO A 149 -2.58 3.82 15.04
N CYS A 150 -1.63 3.54 15.93
CA CYS A 150 -1.79 2.52 16.98
C CYS A 150 -2.59 3.01 18.20
N THR A 151 -2.96 4.30 18.25
CA THR A 151 -3.68 4.90 19.39
C THR A 151 -4.68 5.96 18.94
N GLN A 152 -5.76 6.12 19.69
CA GLN A 152 -6.77 7.16 19.47
C GLN A 152 -6.35 8.55 20.01
N VAL A 153 -5.15 8.69 20.58
CA VAL A 153 -4.70 9.93 21.24
C VAL A 153 -4.74 11.14 20.29
N SER A 154 -4.42 10.97 19.01
CA SER A 154 -4.52 12.05 18.02
C SER A 154 -5.95 12.57 17.88
N VAL A 155 -6.92 11.66 17.87
CA VAL A 155 -8.35 11.97 17.81
C VAL A 155 -8.81 12.59 19.13
N GLU A 156 -8.40 12.06 20.28
CA GLU A 156 -8.70 12.64 21.60
C GLU A 156 -8.15 14.06 21.76
N ARG A 157 -6.93 14.34 21.26
CA ARG A 157 -6.36 15.70 21.25
C ARG A 157 -7.18 16.63 20.35
N LEU A 158 -7.64 16.16 19.19
CA LEU A 158 -8.51 16.91 18.30
C LEU A 158 -9.86 17.23 18.97
N PHE A 159 -10.51 16.24 19.57
CA PHE A 159 -11.77 16.41 20.31
C PHE A 159 -11.62 17.31 21.53
N SER A 160 -10.50 17.22 22.25
CA SER A 160 -10.19 18.11 23.36
C SER A 160 -10.05 19.56 22.90
N GLY A 161 -9.36 19.80 21.79
CA GLY A 161 -9.29 21.12 21.15
C GLY A 161 -10.66 21.62 20.67
N LEU A 162 -11.48 20.71 20.12
CA LEU A 162 -12.83 21.01 19.64
C LEU A 162 -13.80 21.33 20.78
N LYS A 163 -13.61 20.72 21.96
CA LYS A 163 -14.41 21.02 23.15
C LYS A 163 -14.36 22.50 23.50
N PHE A 164 -13.23 23.18 23.33
CA PHE A 164 -13.14 24.63 23.58
C PHE A 164 -13.93 25.46 22.56
N ILE A 165 -13.99 25.01 21.30
CA ILE A 165 -14.77 25.65 20.23
C ILE A 165 -16.26 25.46 20.46
N LEU A 166 -16.67 24.27 20.94
CA LEU A 166 -18.08 23.92 21.17
C LEU A 166 -18.63 24.35 22.54
N SER A 167 -17.78 24.51 23.57
CA SER A 167 -18.24 24.54 24.98
C SER A 167 -18.16 25.89 25.71
N VAL A 168 -17.72 27.00 25.10
CA VAL A 168 -17.63 28.29 25.83
C VAL A 168 -18.25 29.48 25.08
N TYR A 169 -18.31 29.46 23.75
CA TYR A 169 -19.06 30.44 22.96
C TYR A 169 -20.14 29.69 22.17
N ARG A 170 -21.42 29.88 22.49
CA ARG A 170 -22.56 29.42 21.66
C ARG A 170 -22.58 30.19 20.33
N SER A 171 -21.59 30.00 19.49
CA SER A 171 -21.70 30.37 18.09
C SER A 171 -22.54 29.28 17.42
N ASN A 172 -23.68 29.67 16.84
CA ASN A 172 -24.47 28.87 15.89
C ASN A 172 -23.62 28.61 14.64
N LEU A 173 -22.49 27.94 14.80
CA LEU A 173 -21.61 27.55 13.72
C LEU A 173 -22.35 26.49 12.92
N THR A 174 -22.49 26.77 11.63
CA THR A 174 -22.92 25.75 10.67
C THR A 174 -21.85 24.66 10.61
N GLU A 175 -22.28 23.43 10.35
CA GLU A 175 -21.41 22.25 10.23
C GLU A 175 -20.23 22.49 9.27
N SER A 176 -20.45 23.21 8.17
CA SER A 176 -19.39 23.57 7.21
C SER A 176 -18.26 24.40 7.82
N ILE A 177 -18.59 25.42 8.62
CA ILE A 177 -17.58 26.29 9.25
C ILE A 177 -16.81 25.50 10.32
N LEU A 178 -17.47 24.56 11.00
CA LEU A 178 -16.81 23.70 11.99
C LEU A 178 -15.77 22.80 11.33
N GLU A 179 -16.10 22.18 10.20
CA GLU A 179 -15.18 21.38 9.39
C GLU A 179 -14.02 22.21 8.87
N ASP A 180 -14.27 23.42 8.35
CA ASP A 180 -13.21 24.32 7.89
C ASP A 180 -12.23 24.67 9.03
N ILE A 181 -12.74 24.96 10.23
CA ILE A 181 -11.91 25.23 11.41
C ILE A 181 -11.09 23.98 11.81
N LEU A 182 -11.69 22.79 11.75
CA LEU A 182 -11.02 21.52 12.04
C LEU A 182 -9.87 21.27 11.06
N VAL A 183 -10.11 21.44 9.75
CA VAL A 183 -9.10 21.28 8.70
C VAL A 183 -7.95 22.26 8.89
N VAL A 184 -8.24 23.55 9.15
CA VAL A 184 -7.21 24.56 9.37
C VAL A 184 -6.39 24.24 10.61
N ARG A 185 -7.01 23.88 11.74
CA ARG A 185 -6.28 23.57 12.97
C ARG A 185 -5.46 22.28 12.88
N ALA A 186 -5.99 21.25 12.23
CA ALA A 186 -5.27 19.99 12.04
C ALA A 186 -4.00 20.20 11.20
N ASN A 187 -4.02 21.17 10.27
CA ASN A 187 -2.90 21.46 9.38
C ASN A 187 -1.97 22.59 9.84
N ALA A 188 -2.40 23.46 10.76
CA ALA A 188 -1.62 24.60 11.25
C ALA A 188 -0.30 24.22 11.94
N LEU A 189 -0.16 22.98 12.43
CA LEU A 189 1.07 22.48 13.04
C LEU A 189 2.16 22.11 12.02
N PHE A 190 1.85 22.07 10.72
CA PHE A 190 2.79 21.69 9.65
C PHE A 190 3.33 22.90 8.87
N THR A 191 2.93 24.12 9.23
CA THR A 191 3.30 25.37 8.54
C THR A 191 4.30 26.23 9.33
N ALA A 192 5.08 25.64 10.23
CA ALA A 192 6.11 26.33 11.03
C ALA A 192 7.50 25.77 10.75
#